data_AF-A0A6L3MMP6-F1
#
_entry.id   AF-A0A6L3MMP6-F1
#
_cell.length_a   1.000
_cell.length_b   1.000
_cell.length_c   1.000
_cell.angle_alpha   90.00
_cell.angle_beta   90.00
_cell.angle_gamma   90.00
#
_symmetry.space_group_name_H-M   'P 1'
#
loop_
_entity.id
_entity.type
_entity.pdbx_description
1 polymer ?
#
loop_
_entity_poly.entity_id
_entity_poly.type
_entity_poly.pdbx_seq_one_letter_code
_entity_poly.pdbx_strand_id
1 'polypeptide(L)'
;MLERVRSTLLPALDACGGEELRQLLRGLDGRFVPPGPSGSPSRGRPDVLPTGRNFYSVDTRAVPTQAAWSLGLKSAQQLIERHLQDHGDYPRAIGLSVWGTATMRTGGDDIAQAFALLGVRPKWAHGSYRVTDFEILPIEIFDRPRIDVTLRVSGFFRDAFPNLMHLFDAAVQAVAALDEPEALNPIRARVERERAKWIEQGVAPDEARRRAGWRVFGARPG
;
A
#
# COMPACT_ATOMS: atom_id res chain seq x y z
N MET A 1 -5.08 -30.04 4.00
CA MET A 1 -4.61 -28.95 4.89
C MET A 1 -3.72 -29.46 6.01
N LEU A 2 -4.15 -30.43 6.82
CA LEU A 2 -3.33 -31.05 7.88
C LEU A 2 -2.03 -31.70 7.39
N GLU A 3 -2.05 -32.33 6.21
CA GLU A 3 -0.87 -32.95 5.62
C GLU A 3 0.25 -31.95 5.31
N ARG A 4 -0.07 -30.82 4.66
CA ARG A 4 0.87 -29.71 4.41
C ARG A 4 1.49 -29.14 5.69
N VAL A 5 0.69 -29.07 6.76
CA VAL A 5 1.20 -28.62 8.07
C VAL A 5 2.27 -29.58 8.58
N ARG A 6 1.99 -30.89 8.54
CA ARG A 6 2.90 -31.94 9.03
C ARG A 6 4.13 -32.14 8.15
N SER A 7 3.98 -32.11 6.83
CA SER A 7 5.07 -32.45 5.91
C SER A 7 5.96 -31.27 5.52
N THR A 8 5.46 -30.03 5.61
CA THR A 8 6.18 -28.84 5.12
C THR A 8 6.38 -27.79 6.21
N LEU A 9 5.31 -27.36 6.88
CA LEU A 9 5.39 -26.20 7.78
C LEU A 9 6.07 -26.52 9.11
N LEU A 10 5.69 -27.62 9.76
CA LEU A 10 6.27 -28.02 11.05
C LEU A 10 7.78 -28.30 10.93
N PRO A 11 8.26 -29.11 9.96
CA PRO A 11 9.69 -29.33 9.79
C PRO A 11 10.48 -28.04 9.50
N ALA A 12 9.92 -27.14 8.69
CA ALA A 12 10.56 -25.86 8.39
C ALA A 12 10.62 -24.93 9.62
N LEU A 13 9.60 -24.97 10.47
CA LEU A 13 9.58 -24.23 11.72
C LEU A 13 10.57 -24.80 12.73
N ASP A 14 10.57 -26.12 12.94
CA ASP A 14 11.46 -26.80 13.88
C ASP A 14 12.95 -26.64 13.51
N ALA A 15 13.26 -26.54 12.22
CA ALA A 15 14.62 -26.31 11.72
C ALA A 15 15.18 -24.91 12.05
N CYS A 16 14.34 -23.93 12.40
CA CYS A 16 14.73 -22.53 12.55
C CYS A 16 15.89 -22.32 13.54
N GLY A 17 15.78 -22.83 14.76
CA GLY A 17 16.82 -22.60 15.78
C GLY A 17 18.17 -23.20 15.41
N GLY A 18 18.18 -24.40 14.82
CA GLY A 18 19.41 -25.06 14.36
C GLY A 18 20.04 -24.31 13.18
N GLU A 19 19.22 -23.87 12.22
CA GLU A 19 19.69 -23.10 11.07
C GLU A 19 20.23 -21.72 11.45
N GLU A 20 19.59 -21.01 12.38
CA GLU A 20 20.05 -19.71 12.87
C GLU A 20 21.48 -19.77 13.42
N LEU A 21 21.74 -20.69 14.36
CA LEU A 21 23.06 -20.84 14.96
C LEU A 21 24.09 -21.30 13.92
N ARG A 22 23.74 -22.28 13.08
CA ARG A 22 24.62 -22.80 12.03
C ARG A 22 25.05 -21.70 11.07
N GLN A 23 24.12 -20.85 10.66
CA GLN A 23 24.35 -19.83 9.65
C GLN A 23 25.06 -18.60 10.21
N LEU A 24 24.82 -18.29 11.50
CA LEU A 24 25.63 -17.32 12.25
C LEU A 24 27.10 -17.73 12.27
N LEU A 25 27.41 -18.98 12.66
CA LEU A 25 28.79 -19.49 12.68
C LEU A 25 29.44 -19.47 11.30
N ARG A 26 28.69 -19.87 10.26
CA ARG A 26 29.16 -19.77 8.87
C ARG A 26 29.49 -18.34 8.46
N GLY A 27 28.65 -17.38 8.83
CA GLY A 27 28.88 -15.96 8.55
C GLY A 27 30.15 -15.44 9.24
N LEU A 28 30.39 -15.83 10.49
CA LEU A 28 31.61 -15.49 11.23
C LEU A 28 32.87 -16.11 10.61
N ASP A 29 32.76 -17.31 10.03
CA ASP A 29 33.82 -17.96 9.26
C ASP A 29 34.03 -17.35 7.85
N GLY A 30 33.37 -16.24 7.52
CA GLY A 30 33.43 -15.61 6.19
C GLY A 30 32.80 -16.45 5.08
N ARG A 31 31.96 -17.44 5.42
CA ARG A 31 31.30 -18.31 4.44
C ARG A 31 29.99 -17.69 3.97
N PHE A 32 29.59 -18.08 2.77
CA PHE A 32 28.30 -17.70 2.20
C PHE A 32 27.12 -18.15 3.08
N VAL A 33 26.25 -17.19 3.44
CA VAL A 33 24.96 -17.40 4.11
C VAL A 33 23.85 -17.38 3.04
N PRO A 34 23.08 -18.46 2.86
CA PRO A 34 22.06 -18.55 1.82
C PRO A 34 21.02 -17.42 1.92
N PRO A 35 20.64 -16.80 0.79
CA PRO A 35 19.59 -15.81 0.77
C PRO A 35 18.20 -16.45 0.95
N GLY A 36 17.24 -15.66 1.42
CA GLY A 36 15.85 -16.09 1.54
C GLY A 36 14.87 -14.92 1.53
N PRO A 37 13.59 -15.15 1.21
CA PRO A 37 12.61 -14.08 1.27
C PRO A 37 12.34 -13.67 2.73
N SER A 38 12.09 -12.37 2.96
CA SER A 38 11.52 -11.87 4.21
C SER A 38 10.00 -11.74 4.13
N GLY A 39 9.34 -11.69 5.30
CA GLY A 39 7.89 -11.56 5.41
C GLY A 39 7.33 -12.21 6.68
N SER A 40 6.01 -12.20 6.82
CA SER A 40 5.32 -12.84 7.95
C SER A 40 4.76 -14.20 7.55
N PRO A 41 5.19 -15.32 8.16
CA PRO A 41 4.65 -16.65 7.86
C PRO A 41 3.12 -16.72 7.97
N SER A 42 2.57 -16.02 8.96
CA SER A 42 1.12 -15.90 9.22
C SER A 42 0.34 -15.16 8.13
N ARG A 43 1.01 -14.48 7.20
CA ARG A 43 0.39 -13.73 6.09
C ARG A 43 0.53 -14.47 4.75
N GLY A 44 0.44 -15.79 4.80
CA GLY A 44 0.48 -16.64 3.60
C GLY A 44 1.86 -16.75 2.98
N ARG A 45 2.92 -16.46 3.74
CA ARG A 45 4.32 -16.52 3.28
C ARG A 45 5.14 -17.58 4.02
N PRO A 46 4.77 -18.88 3.94
CA PRO A 46 5.55 -19.93 4.58
C PRO A 46 6.92 -20.15 3.94
N ASP A 47 7.15 -19.60 2.74
CA ASP A 47 8.43 -19.60 2.02
C ASP A 47 9.56 -18.89 2.79
N VAL A 48 9.21 -18.05 3.77
CA VAL A 48 10.18 -17.38 4.67
C VAL A 48 10.74 -18.31 5.76
N LEU A 49 10.19 -19.53 5.93
CA LEU A 49 10.75 -20.57 6.79
C LEU A 49 11.61 -21.57 5.98
N PRO A 50 12.69 -22.12 6.56
CA PRO A 50 13.25 -21.83 7.89
C PRO A 50 13.94 -20.46 7.97
N THR A 51 14.21 -19.98 9.18
CA THR A 51 15.07 -18.81 9.43
C THR A 51 16.56 -19.17 9.28
N GLY A 52 17.49 -18.29 9.67
CA GLY A 52 18.93 -18.48 9.42
C GLY A 52 19.36 -18.13 7.99
N ARG A 53 18.62 -17.27 7.29
CA ARG A 53 18.93 -16.85 5.92
C ARG A 53 19.28 -15.36 5.87
N ASN A 54 20.17 -15.00 4.94
CA ASN A 54 20.44 -13.60 4.61
C ASN A 54 19.25 -13.05 3.82
N PHE A 55 18.25 -12.56 4.53
CA PHE A 55 16.98 -12.27 3.89
C PHE A 55 17.10 -11.11 2.89
N TYR A 56 16.39 -11.22 1.77
CA TYR A 56 16.09 -10.08 0.90
C TYR A 56 14.66 -9.59 1.18
N SER A 57 14.36 -8.36 0.77
CA SER A 57 13.03 -7.77 0.93
C SER A 57 12.00 -8.41 -0.03
N VAL A 58 10.95 -7.68 -0.39
CA VAL A 58 9.96 -8.10 -1.39
C VAL A 58 10.30 -7.49 -2.74
N ASP A 59 9.84 -8.10 -3.85
CA ASP A 59 9.82 -7.38 -5.13
C ASP A 59 8.88 -6.18 -4.94
N THR A 60 9.44 -4.97 -4.88
CA THR A 60 8.70 -3.74 -4.60
C THR A 60 7.68 -3.43 -5.69
N ARG A 61 7.82 -4.04 -6.87
CA ARG A 61 6.85 -3.96 -7.97
C ARG A 61 5.66 -4.90 -7.77
N ALA A 62 5.72 -5.88 -6.87
CA ALA A 62 4.61 -6.79 -6.58
C ALA A 62 3.77 -6.33 -5.37
N VAL A 63 3.95 -5.09 -4.94
CA VAL A 63 3.21 -4.45 -3.85
C VAL A 63 2.24 -3.41 -4.45
N PRO A 64 1.00 -3.28 -3.93
CA PRO A 64 0.37 -4.19 -2.97
C PRO A 64 0.10 -5.57 -3.59
N THR A 65 0.20 -6.61 -2.77
CA THR A 65 -0.17 -7.97 -3.20
C THR A 65 -1.69 -8.12 -3.32
N GLN A 66 -2.18 -9.14 -4.03
CA GLN A 66 -3.62 -9.43 -4.10
C GLN A 66 -4.24 -9.73 -2.72
N ALA A 67 -3.46 -10.38 -1.84
CA ALA A 67 -3.87 -10.62 -0.46
C ALA A 67 -3.97 -9.31 0.33
N ALA A 68 -2.97 -8.43 0.21
CA ALA A 68 -2.98 -7.11 0.82
C ALA A 68 -4.13 -6.24 0.28
N TRP A 69 -4.45 -6.32 -1.02
CA TRP A 69 -5.64 -5.67 -1.59
C TRP A 69 -6.93 -6.12 -0.88
N SER A 70 -7.09 -7.42 -0.71
CA SER A 70 -8.29 -8.00 -0.08
C SER A 70 -8.40 -7.59 1.40
N LEU A 71 -7.28 -7.50 2.11
CA LEU A 71 -7.23 -7.01 3.50
C LEU A 71 -7.45 -5.50 3.59
N GLY A 72 -6.82 -4.72 2.70
CA GLY A 72 -6.97 -3.27 2.62
C GLY A 72 -8.40 -2.86 2.31
N LEU A 73 -9.09 -3.59 1.41
CA LEU A 73 -10.51 -3.37 1.13
C LEU A 73 -11.39 -3.58 2.36
N LYS A 74 -11.18 -4.69 3.09
CA LYS A 74 -11.91 -4.96 4.34
C LYS A 74 -11.61 -3.91 5.41
N SER A 75 -10.35 -3.50 5.53
CA SER A 75 -9.92 -2.48 6.49
C SER A 75 -10.51 -1.11 6.17
N ALA A 76 -10.58 -0.73 4.89
CA ALA A 76 -11.23 0.50 4.45
C ALA A 76 -12.74 0.49 4.78
N GLN A 77 -13.41 -0.64 4.49
CA GLN A 77 -14.83 -0.80 4.80
C GLN A 77 -15.10 -0.66 6.31
N GLN A 78 -14.35 -1.37 7.15
CA GLN A 78 -14.49 -1.30 8.60
C GLN A 78 -14.24 0.12 9.15
N LEU A 79 -13.26 0.82 8.59
CA LEU A 79 -12.98 2.21 8.97
C LEU A 79 -14.18 3.11 8.66
N ILE A 80 -14.75 2.97 7.45
CA ILE A 80 -15.89 3.77 7.02
C ILE A 80 -17.13 3.46 7.86
N GLU A 81 -17.45 2.17 8.05
CA GLU A 81 -18.57 1.74 8.88
C GLU A 81 -18.46 2.29 10.29
N ARG A 82 -17.26 2.25 10.87
CA ARG A 82 -17.03 2.78 12.20
C ARG A 82 -17.23 4.30 12.25
N HIS A 83 -16.72 5.03 11.27
CA HIS A 83 -16.90 6.48 11.21
C HIS A 83 -18.39 6.85 11.04
N LEU A 84 -19.13 6.11 10.22
CA LEU A 84 -20.56 6.30 10.02
C LEU A 84 -21.35 6.03 11.30
N GLN A 85 -20.99 5.00 12.07
CA GLN A 85 -21.61 4.72 13.36
C GLN A 85 -21.35 5.83 14.39
N ASP A 86 -20.14 6.37 14.41
CA ASP A 86 -19.73 7.38 15.39
C ASP A 86 -20.21 8.80 15.03
N HIS A 87 -20.38 9.12 13.73
CA HIS A 87 -20.61 10.50 13.26
C HIS A 87 -21.83 10.69 12.35
N GLY A 88 -22.43 9.61 11.81
CA GLY A 88 -23.63 9.68 10.98
C GLY A 88 -23.44 10.16 9.53
N ASP A 89 -22.22 10.46 9.09
CA ASP A 89 -21.87 10.73 7.68
C ASP A 89 -20.56 10.02 7.30
N TYR A 90 -20.26 9.92 6.00
CA TYR A 90 -19.03 9.37 5.48
C TYR A 90 -17.83 10.30 5.70
N PRO A 91 -16.62 9.78 5.98
CA PRO A 91 -15.44 10.62 6.12
C PRO A 91 -15.11 11.28 4.78
N ARG A 92 -15.00 12.61 4.73
CA ARG A 92 -14.65 13.33 3.48
C ARG A 92 -13.18 13.19 3.13
N ALA A 93 -12.32 13.15 4.14
CA ALA A 93 -10.88 13.02 3.97
C ALA A 93 -10.24 12.24 5.13
N ILE A 94 -9.17 11.49 4.83
CA ILE A 94 -8.39 10.69 5.78
C ILE A 94 -6.89 10.93 5.55
N GLY A 95 -6.15 11.11 6.65
CA GLY A 95 -4.70 11.06 6.64
C GLY A 95 -4.20 9.65 6.99
N LEU A 96 -3.34 9.06 6.16
CA LEU A 96 -2.72 7.76 6.43
C LEU A 96 -1.20 7.87 6.53
N SER A 97 -0.64 7.27 7.58
CA SER A 97 0.80 7.20 7.80
C SER A 97 1.33 5.88 7.25
N VAL A 98 2.14 5.93 6.19
CA VAL A 98 2.62 4.73 5.48
C VAL A 98 4.11 4.52 5.74
N TRP A 99 4.43 3.33 6.23
CA TRP A 99 5.79 2.96 6.63
C TRP A 99 6.34 1.87 5.72
N GLY A 100 7.58 2.02 5.23
CA GLY A 100 8.20 1.04 4.34
C GLY A 100 8.38 -0.34 4.99
N THR A 101 8.73 -0.41 6.28
CA THR A 101 8.87 -1.69 7.00
C THR A 101 7.53 -2.41 7.17
N ALA A 102 6.46 -1.67 7.46
CA ALA A 102 5.10 -2.22 7.50
C ALA A 102 4.69 -2.74 6.12
N THR A 103 4.93 -1.95 5.07
CA THR A 103 4.65 -2.30 3.67
C THR A 103 5.34 -3.61 3.26
N MET A 104 6.62 -3.79 3.60
CA MET A 104 7.35 -5.03 3.32
C MET A 104 6.76 -6.25 4.07
N ARG A 105 6.34 -6.06 5.31
CA ARG A 105 5.82 -7.15 6.16
C ARG A 105 4.41 -7.58 5.76
N THR A 106 3.56 -6.63 5.35
CA THR A 106 2.16 -6.88 5.02
C THR A 106 1.94 -7.17 3.54
N GLY A 107 2.91 -6.84 2.69
CA GLY A 107 2.73 -6.84 1.25
C GLY A 107 1.89 -5.66 0.77
N GLY A 108 1.82 -4.56 1.54
CA GLY A 108 1.19 -3.30 1.14
C GLY A 108 -0.24 -3.07 1.65
N ASP A 109 -0.59 -3.52 2.86
CA ASP A 109 -1.94 -3.28 3.42
C ASP A 109 -2.31 -1.79 3.46
N ASP A 110 -1.41 -0.92 3.94
CA ASP A 110 -1.70 0.51 4.11
C ASP A 110 -2.01 1.19 2.77
N ILE A 111 -1.21 0.88 1.73
CA ILE A 111 -1.44 1.44 0.39
C ILE A 111 -2.67 0.82 -0.27
N ALA A 112 -2.94 -0.46 -0.02
CA ALA A 112 -4.17 -1.12 -0.48
C ALA A 112 -5.43 -0.49 0.15
N GLN A 113 -5.38 -0.17 1.44
CA GLN A 113 -6.46 0.56 2.13
C GLN A 113 -6.67 1.94 1.50
N ALA A 114 -5.57 2.65 1.21
CA ALA A 114 -5.63 3.96 0.54
C ALA A 114 -6.29 3.87 -0.85
N PHE A 115 -5.91 2.89 -1.67
CA PHE A 115 -6.54 2.64 -2.97
C PHE A 115 -8.03 2.30 -2.82
N ALA A 116 -8.39 1.45 -1.85
CA ALA A 116 -9.77 1.07 -1.61
C ALA A 116 -10.64 2.28 -1.23
N LEU A 117 -10.13 3.16 -0.35
CA LEU A 117 -10.81 4.40 0.05
C LEU A 117 -11.10 5.32 -1.16
N LEU A 118 -10.13 5.46 -2.08
CA LEU A 118 -10.29 6.21 -3.34
C LEU A 118 -11.29 5.56 -4.32
N GLY A 119 -11.59 4.27 -4.16
CA GLY A 119 -12.37 3.49 -5.14
C GLY A 119 -11.52 3.09 -6.35
N VAL A 120 -10.26 2.75 -6.12
CA VAL A 120 -9.29 2.32 -7.13
C VAL A 120 -8.77 0.95 -6.77
N ARG A 121 -8.58 0.08 -7.76
CA ARG A 121 -8.01 -1.26 -7.58
C ARG A 121 -6.70 -1.39 -8.37
N PRO A 122 -5.61 -1.84 -7.74
CA PRO A 122 -4.37 -2.16 -8.46
C PRO A 122 -4.58 -3.28 -9.49
N LYS A 123 -3.86 -3.21 -10.61
CA LYS A 123 -3.81 -4.26 -11.65
C LYS A 123 -2.48 -4.99 -11.59
N TRP A 124 -2.55 -6.33 -11.63
CA TRP A 124 -1.38 -7.19 -11.60
C TRP A 124 -1.17 -7.87 -12.95
N ALA A 125 0.08 -7.90 -13.42
CA ALA A 125 0.47 -8.68 -14.58
C ALA A 125 0.32 -10.17 -14.32
N HIS A 126 -0.22 -10.89 -15.31
CA HIS A 126 -0.28 -12.35 -15.28
C HIS A 126 1.13 -12.96 -15.13
N GLY A 127 1.24 -13.98 -14.28
CA GLY A 127 2.48 -14.72 -14.02
C GLY A 127 3.44 -14.02 -13.05
N SER A 128 3.81 -12.76 -13.30
CA SER A 128 4.79 -12.05 -12.46
C SER A 128 4.21 -11.44 -11.18
N TYR A 129 2.88 -11.27 -11.11
CA TYR A 129 2.17 -10.59 -10.02
C TYR A 129 2.67 -9.17 -9.72
N ARG A 130 3.40 -8.56 -10.67
CA ARG A 130 3.80 -7.16 -10.56
C ARG A 130 2.61 -6.26 -10.80
N VAL A 131 2.47 -5.24 -9.99
CA VAL A 131 1.52 -4.16 -10.20
C VAL A 131 1.98 -3.35 -11.41
N THR A 132 1.16 -3.34 -12.45
CA THR A 132 1.46 -2.65 -13.70
C THR A 132 0.69 -1.36 -13.86
N ASP A 133 -0.49 -1.28 -13.25
CA ASP A 133 -1.43 -0.17 -13.44
C ASP A 133 -2.51 -0.22 -12.34
N PHE A 134 -3.58 0.57 -12.48
CA PHE A 134 -4.79 0.51 -11.69
C PHE A 134 -6.07 0.53 -12.56
N GLU A 135 -7.20 0.19 -11.96
CA GLU A 135 -8.54 0.45 -12.47
C GLU A 135 -9.29 1.35 -11.49
N ILE A 136 -9.94 2.37 -12.01
CA ILE A 136 -10.93 3.12 -11.25
C ILE A 136 -12.21 2.28 -11.25
N LEU A 137 -12.70 1.95 -10.07
CA LEU A 137 -13.94 1.21 -9.92
C LEU A 137 -15.12 2.19 -9.90
N PRO A 138 -16.27 1.83 -10.52
CA PRO A 138 -17.51 2.57 -10.35
C PRO A 138 -17.85 2.67 -8.86
N ILE A 139 -18.07 3.90 -8.40
CA ILE A 139 -18.19 4.16 -6.96
C ILE A 139 -19.52 3.63 -6.40
N GLU A 140 -20.53 3.51 -7.26
CA GLU A 140 -21.86 2.98 -6.97
C GLU A 140 -21.82 1.55 -6.45
N ILE A 141 -20.81 0.76 -6.83
CA ILE A 141 -20.61 -0.62 -6.36
C ILE A 141 -20.29 -0.65 -4.86
N PHE A 142 -19.76 0.43 -4.31
CA PHE A 142 -19.40 0.52 -2.89
C PHE A 142 -20.50 1.12 -2.01
N ASP A 143 -21.59 1.64 -2.59
CA ASP A 143 -22.70 2.31 -1.87
C ASP A 143 -22.23 3.44 -0.92
N ARG A 144 -21.22 4.21 -1.35
CA ARG A 144 -20.61 5.32 -0.59
C ARG A 144 -19.90 6.30 -1.53
N PRO A 145 -19.53 7.51 -1.08
CA PRO A 145 -18.61 8.36 -1.83
C PRO A 145 -17.17 7.83 -1.85
N ARG A 146 -16.37 8.35 -2.79
CA ARG A 146 -14.90 8.28 -2.74
C ARG A 146 -14.42 9.05 -1.51
N ILE A 147 -13.36 8.58 -0.88
CA ILE A 147 -12.77 9.22 0.30
C ILE A 147 -11.44 9.84 -0.10
N ASP A 148 -11.23 11.13 0.17
CA ASP A 148 -9.95 11.80 -0.12
C ASP A 148 -8.87 11.30 0.84
N VAL A 149 -7.74 10.81 0.30
CA VAL A 149 -6.68 10.23 1.12
C VAL A 149 -5.41 11.03 0.95
N THR A 150 -4.85 11.49 2.07
CA THR A 150 -3.53 12.12 2.13
C THR A 150 -2.54 11.16 2.80
N LEU A 151 -1.48 10.79 2.08
CA LEU A 151 -0.41 9.94 2.57
C LEU A 151 0.70 10.76 3.20
N ARG A 152 1.08 10.39 4.43
CA ARG A 152 2.35 10.74 5.05
C ARG A 152 3.27 9.53 4.97
N VAL A 153 4.26 9.58 4.09
CA VAL A 153 5.22 8.49 3.88
C VAL A 153 6.49 8.67 4.71
N SER A 154 7.06 7.57 5.23
CA SER A 154 8.38 7.60 5.86
C SER A 154 9.51 7.79 4.83
N GLY A 155 10.68 8.25 5.26
CA GLY A 155 11.87 8.37 4.38
C GLY A 155 12.23 7.02 3.74
N PHE A 156 12.23 5.95 4.53
CA PHE A 156 12.45 4.60 4.01
C PHE A 156 11.38 4.17 2.98
N PHE A 157 10.12 4.58 3.13
CA PHE A 157 9.10 4.30 2.12
C PHE A 157 9.40 5.03 0.81
N ARG A 158 9.79 6.31 0.87
CA ARG A 158 10.19 7.09 -0.29
C ARG A 158 11.34 6.42 -1.05
N ASP A 159 12.34 5.93 -0.32
CA ASP A 159 13.55 5.38 -0.92
C ASP A 159 13.32 3.97 -1.48
N ALA A 160 12.50 3.14 -0.80
CA ALA A 160 12.26 1.75 -1.21
C ALA A 160 11.07 1.59 -2.19
N PHE A 161 10.09 2.48 -2.17
CA PHE A 161 8.83 2.34 -2.92
C PHE A 161 8.44 3.57 -3.76
N PRO A 162 9.34 4.17 -4.57
CA PRO A 162 9.01 5.32 -5.40
C PRO A 162 7.89 5.02 -6.40
N ASN A 163 7.86 3.80 -6.96
CA ASN A 163 6.82 3.36 -7.88
C ASN A 163 5.42 3.37 -7.25
N LEU A 164 5.30 3.03 -5.96
CA LEU A 164 4.01 3.08 -5.26
C LEU A 164 3.54 4.52 -5.05
N MET A 165 4.46 5.44 -4.76
CA MET A 165 4.12 6.86 -4.64
C MET A 165 3.61 7.40 -5.97
N HIS A 166 4.29 7.09 -7.09
CA HIS A 166 3.85 7.50 -8.42
C HIS A 166 2.51 6.87 -8.81
N LEU A 167 2.31 5.57 -8.52
CA LEU A 167 1.05 4.88 -8.81
C LEU A 167 -0.12 5.49 -8.03
N PHE A 168 0.10 5.80 -6.75
CA PHE A 168 -0.92 6.41 -5.92
C PHE A 168 -1.24 7.85 -6.37
N ASP A 169 -0.22 8.66 -6.68
CA ASP A 169 -0.44 10.00 -7.22
C ASP A 169 -1.21 9.94 -8.54
N ALA A 170 -0.83 9.07 -9.47
CA ALA A 170 -1.53 8.86 -10.73
C ALA A 170 -3.01 8.47 -10.52
N ALA A 171 -3.29 7.60 -9.55
CA ALA A 171 -4.65 7.25 -9.18
C ALA A 171 -5.46 8.44 -8.63
N VAL A 172 -4.86 9.25 -7.76
CA VAL A 172 -5.48 10.49 -7.25
C VAL A 172 -5.77 11.45 -8.40
N GLN A 173 -4.81 11.69 -9.31
CA GLN A 173 -5.02 12.58 -10.44
C GLN A 173 -6.13 12.10 -11.37
N ALA A 174 -6.17 10.79 -11.65
CA ALA A 174 -7.19 10.19 -12.51
C ALA A 174 -8.59 10.26 -11.87
N VAL A 175 -8.70 9.98 -10.57
CA VAL A 175 -9.95 10.10 -9.81
C VAL A 175 -10.42 11.55 -9.72
N ALA A 176 -9.51 12.51 -9.51
CA ALA A 176 -9.85 13.93 -9.46
C ALA A 176 -10.34 14.48 -10.81
N ALA A 177 -10.01 13.82 -11.92
CA ALA A 177 -10.43 14.21 -13.27
C ALA A 177 -11.80 13.63 -13.68
N LEU A 178 -12.37 12.70 -12.92
CA LEU A 178 -13.66 12.08 -13.24
C LEU A 178 -14.80 13.08 -13.19
N ASP A 179 -15.76 12.97 -14.10
CA ASP A 179 -16.99 13.77 -14.11
C ASP A 179 -18.05 13.22 -13.16
N GLU A 180 -17.77 13.33 -11.87
CA GLU A 180 -18.62 12.89 -10.78
C GLU A 180 -19.06 14.10 -9.92
N PRO A 181 -20.30 14.10 -9.39
CA PRO A 181 -20.77 15.15 -8.49
C PRO A 181 -19.98 15.15 -7.17
N GLU A 182 -19.87 16.32 -6.52
CA GLU A 182 -19.14 16.47 -5.25
C GLU A 182 -19.59 15.50 -4.16
N ALA A 183 -20.90 15.18 -4.13
CA ALA A 183 -21.46 14.24 -3.17
C ALA A 183 -20.84 12.83 -3.29
N LEU A 184 -20.41 12.43 -4.49
CA LEU A 184 -19.76 11.14 -4.77
C LEU A 184 -18.23 11.26 -4.84
N ASN A 185 -17.71 12.40 -5.28
CA ASN A 185 -16.28 12.63 -5.46
C ASN A 185 -15.82 13.94 -4.76
N PRO A 186 -15.59 13.90 -3.43
CA PRO A 186 -15.08 15.04 -2.70
C PRO A 186 -13.64 15.40 -3.10
N ILE A 187 -12.89 14.48 -3.72
CA ILE A 187 -11.51 14.71 -4.17
C ILE A 187 -11.51 15.73 -5.29
N ARG A 188 -12.32 15.53 -6.34
CA ARG A 188 -12.48 16.48 -7.45
C ARG A 188 -12.90 17.85 -6.93
N ALA A 189 -13.93 17.91 -6.09
CA ALA A 189 -14.43 19.18 -5.57
C ALA A 189 -13.36 19.94 -4.78
N ARG A 190 -12.56 19.23 -3.97
CA ARG A 190 -11.45 19.84 -3.24
C ARG A 190 -10.34 20.33 -4.18
N VAL A 191 -9.97 19.54 -5.18
CA VAL A 191 -8.94 19.92 -6.16
C VAL A 191 -9.35 21.19 -6.92
N GLU A 192 -10.60 21.28 -7.38
CA GLU A 192 -11.07 22.49 -8.10
C GLU A 192 -11.11 23.72 -7.17
N ARG A 193 -11.58 23.57 -5.93
CA ARG A 193 -11.54 24.67 -4.94
C ARG A 193 -10.12 25.15 -4.65
N GLU A 194 -9.18 24.23 -4.43
CA GLU A 194 -7.79 24.57 -4.15
C GLU A 194 -7.10 25.19 -5.37
N ARG A 195 -7.40 24.69 -6.57
CA ARG A 195 -6.92 25.26 -7.83
C ARG A 195 -7.39 26.72 -8.00
N ALA A 196 -8.67 27.01 -7.76
CA ALA A 196 -9.20 28.37 -7.84
C ALA A 196 -8.46 29.32 -6.89
N LYS A 197 -8.24 28.89 -5.63
CA LYS A 197 -7.47 29.67 -4.64
C LYS A 197 -6.04 29.94 -5.09
N TRP A 198 -5.36 28.97 -5.69
CA TRP A 198 -4.00 29.18 -6.21
C TRP A 198 -3.97 30.16 -7.38
N ILE A 199 -4.97 30.12 -8.27
CA ILE A 199 -5.10 31.07 -9.38
C ILE A 199 -5.35 32.49 -8.85
N GLU A 200 -6.21 32.65 -7.85
CA GLU A 200 -6.43 33.94 -7.18
C GLU A 200 -5.15 34.50 -6.55
N GLN A 201 -4.24 33.63 -6.11
CA GLN A 201 -2.92 33.98 -5.58
C GLN A 201 -1.86 34.24 -6.68
N GLY A 202 -2.26 34.22 -7.96
CA GLY A 202 -1.38 34.52 -9.08
C GLY A 202 -0.55 33.33 -9.59
N VAL A 203 -0.85 32.10 -9.15
CA VAL A 203 -0.20 30.89 -9.67
C VAL A 203 -0.82 30.54 -11.04
N ALA A 204 0.03 30.19 -12.01
CA ALA A 204 -0.42 29.78 -13.34
C ALA A 204 -1.41 28.59 -13.25
N PRO A 205 -2.48 28.53 -14.08
CA PRO A 205 -3.54 27.52 -13.96
C PRO A 205 -3.07 26.06 -13.93
N ASP A 206 -2.06 25.71 -14.74
CA ASP A 206 -1.51 24.35 -14.78
C ASP A 206 -0.76 23.99 -13.49
N GLU A 207 0.00 24.94 -12.95
CA GLU A 207 0.71 24.77 -11.69
C GLU A 207 -0.25 24.73 -10.50
N ALA A 208 -1.30 25.57 -10.52
CA ALA A 208 -2.37 25.55 -9.55
C ALA A 208 -3.08 24.18 -9.52
N ARG A 209 -3.36 23.58 -10.69
CA ARG A 209 -3.97 22.25 -10.79
C ARG A 209 -3.05 21.15 -10.28
N ARG A 210 -1.74 21.23 -10.56
CA ARG A 210 -0.76 20.29 -10.01
C ARG A 210 -0.71 20.36 -8.49
N ARG A 211 -0.58 21.56 -7.92
CA ARG A 211 -0.50 21.78 -6.46
C ARG A 211 -1.74 21.30 -5.72
N ALA A 212 -2.93 21.60 -6.25
CA ALA A 212 -4.20 21.17 -5.66
C ALA A 212 -4.36 19.64 -5.61
N GLY A 213 -3.70 18.93 -6.53
CA GLY A 213 -3.73 17.47 -6.61
C GLY A 213 -2.78 16.75 -5.67
N TRP A 214 -1.91 17.44 -4.93
CA TRP A 214 -0.91 16.78 -4.10
C TRP A 214 -1.53 16.06 -2.91
N ARG A 215 -1.26 14.76 -2.81
CA ARG A 215 -1.73 13.89 -1.71
C ARG A 215 -0.66 13.00 -1.11
N VAL A 216 0.59 13.08 -1.58
CA VAL A 216 1.70 12.29 -1.04
C VAL A 216 2.76 13.22 -0.47
N PHE A 217 2.98 13.13 0.83
CA PHE A 217 3.93 13.96 1.57
C PHE A 217 4.91 13.09 2.34
N GLY A 218 6.20 13.47 2.36
CA GLY A 218 7.24 12.71 3.04
C GLY A 218 8.31 13.60 3.66
N ALA A 219 9.31 12.98 4.27
CA ALA A 219 10.48 13.69 4.77
C ALA A 219 11.25 14.39 3.65
N ARG A 220 11.97 15.47 3.99
CA ARG A 220 12.86 16.18 3.06
C ARG A 220 13.86 15.20 2.42
N PRO A 221 14.18 15.34 1.12
CA PRO A 221 15.24 14.56 0.48
C PRO A 221 16.59 14.69 1.22
N GLY A 222 17.28 13.57 1.43
CA GLY A 222 18.51 13.49 2.24
C GLY A 222 18.22 13.13 3.68
#